data_AF-A0A9D6EWJ1-F1
#
_entry.id   AF-A0A9D6EWJ1-F1
#
_cell.length_a   1.000
_cell.length_b   1.000
_cell.length_c   1.000
_cell.angle_alpha   90.00
_cell.angle_beta   90.00
_cell.angle_gamma   90.00
#
_symmetry.space_group_name_H-M   'P 1'
#
loop_
_entity.id
_entity.type
_entity.pdbx_description
1 polymer ?
#
loop_
_entity_poly.entity_id
_entity_poly.type
_entity_poly.pdbx_seq_one_letter_code
_entity_poly.pdbx_strand_id
1 'polypeptide(L)'
;MRSYRRGRPGFTLIELLIVISIIAVLATLTIVFFPSAAANARESRAAALVQGWLNIAKQRALRDQAPRGLRLWFRDNTFQVTECQYLEQPEDFNTAPPGFTAGRVGSALPTPPPAPAAGYTLLNTIGFTPNVDLVNGYDPVTIPNYNDPNVKYWSIQPGDYLELRGSGLVRLITQVGVPDGNGTVYSNYIVVSPPLPVPLSTATPSYRIVRAPRPVGEETLKLPAETMIDLATNAAFGNPLPMVITDAATGAGYVDVVFAPSGAVITRGVATPNIHLWVRAPDPVTPANVFAGDPTIVSIFARTGFVGAYAPVPPSSNANPYVLVN
;
A
#
# COMPACT_ATOMS: atom_id res chain seq x y z
N MET A 1 38.35 53.91 52.62
CA MET A 1 38.13 53.72 51.18
C MET A 1 36.70 54.16 50.83
N ARG A 2 36.53 55.29 50.12
CA ARG A 2 35.20 55.80 49.70
C ARG A 2 34.79 55.13 48.38
N SER A 3 33.76 54.29 48.42
CA SER A 3 33.16 53.69 47.23
C SER A 3 32.29 54.72 46.51
N TYR A 4 32.75 55.20 45.34
CA TYR A 4 31.94 56.04 44.46
C TYR A 4 30.87 55.16 43.80
N ARG A 5 29.62 55.29 44.26
CA ARG A 5 28.47 54.74 43.52
C ARG A 5 28.31 55.57 42.25
N ARG A 6 28.80 55.06 41.12
CA ARG A 6 28.45 55.59 39.79
C ARG A 6 26.94 55.50 39.63
N GLY A 7 26.28 56.66 39.54
CA GLY A 7 24.88 56.74 39.15
C GLY A 7 24.73 56.10 37.78
N ARG A 8 23.84 55.11 37.67
CA ARG A 8 23.51 54.50 36.39
C ARG A 8 22.72 55.55 35.60
N PRO A 9 23.13 55.92 34.37
CA PRO A 9 22.33 56.80 33.54
C PRO A 9 20.97 56.14 33.29
N GLY A 10 19.89 56.91 33.45
CA GLY A 10 18.54 56.48 33.12
C GLY A 10 18.34 56.45 31.61
N PHE A 11 17.53 55.51 31.12
CA PHE A 11 17.12 55.48 29.71
C PHE A 11 16.31 56.73 29.38
N THR A 12 16.64 57.35 28.25
CA THR A 12 15.90 58.49 27.71
C THR A 12 14.57 58.01 27.12
N LEU A 13 13.56 58.88 27.12
CA LEU A 13 12.22 58.56 26.57
C LEU A 13 12.31 58.15 25.10
N ILE A 14 13.22 58.79 24.34
CA ILE A 14 13.45 58.47 22.93
C ILE A 14 14.04 57.07 22.72
N GLU A 15 14.97 56.63 23.59
CA GLU A 15 15.52 55.26 23.54
C GLU A 15 14.42 54.22 23.78
N LEU A 16 13.53 54.47 24.75
CA LEU A 16 12.42 53.57 25.04
C LEU A 16 11.44 53.47 23.86
N LEU A 17 11.15 54.60 23.19
CA LEU A 17 10.28 54.62 22.01
C LEU A 17 10.87 53.82 20.84
N ILE A 18 12.18 53.99 20.58
CA ILE A 18 12.88 53.24 19.53
C ILE A 18 12.84 51.74 19.83
N VAL A 19 13.09 51.33 21.08
CA VAL A 19 13.05 49.91 21.48
C VAL A 19 11.68 49.29 21.23
N ILE A 20 10.60 49.97 21.63
CA ILE A 20 9.23 49.45 21.39
C ILE A 20 8.94 49.34 19.89
N SER A 21 9.38 50.32 19.08
CA SER A 21 9.20 50.27 17.62
C SER A 21 9.93 49.09 16.98
N ILE A 22 11.16 48.79 17.40
CA ILE A 22 11.94 47.65 16.89
C ILE A 22 11.29 46.34 17.32
N ILE A 23 10.82 46.22 18.56
CA ILE A 23 10.13 45.02 19.05
C ILE A 23 8.84 44.79 18.26
N ALA A 24 8.06 45.84 17.95
CA ALA A 24 6.85 45.72 17.16
C ALA A 24 7.15 45.20 15.73
N VAL A 25 8.17 45.74 15.07
CA VAL A 25 8.58 45.26 13.73
C VAL A 25 9.05 43.80 13.79
N LEU A 26 9.90 43.43 14.75
CA LEU A 26 10.37 42.05 14.89
C LEU A 26 9.22 41.07 15.21
N ALA A 27 8.25 41.47 16.04
CA ALA A 27 7.08 40.66 16.34
C ALA A 27 6.22 40.43 15.09
N THR A 28 6.00 41.47 14.27
CA THR A 28 5.24 41.32 13.01
C THR A 28 5.93 40.39 12.01
N LEU A 29 7.25 40.51 11.85
CA LEU A 29 8.02 39.60 10.99
C LEU A 29 7.92 38.15 11.50
N THR A 30 8.04 37.95 12.81
CA THR A 30 7.96 36.61 13.41
C THR A 30 6.60 35.95 13.16
N ILE A 31 5.50 36.69 13.29
CA ILE A 31 4.14 36.18 13.05
C ILE A 31 3.96 35.75 11.58
N VAL A 32 4.57 36.47 10.63
CA VAL A 32 4.46 36.17 9.20
C VAL A 32 5.25 34.91 8.81
N PHE A 33 6.45 34.71 9.37
CA PHE A 33 7.31 33.59 8.96
C PHE A 33 7.07 32.28 9.72
N PHE A 34 6.60 32.34 10.96
CA PHE A 34 6.47 31.14 11.83
C PHE A 34 5.54 30.05 11.27
N PRO A 35 4.37 30.35 10.68
CA PRO A 35 3.48 29.31 10.17
C PRO A 35 4.11 28.48 9.03
N SER A 36 4.85 29.10 8.11
CA SER A 36 5.45 28.37 6.97
C SER A 36 6.58 27.43 7.41
N ALA A 37 7.42 27.88 8.35
CA ALA A 37 8.50 27.05 8.89
C ALA A 37 7.94 25.81 9.63
N ALA A 38 6.83 25.98 10.35
CA ALA A 38 6.13 24.88 10.99
C ALA A 38 5.51 23.92 9.97
N ALA A 39 4.89 24.42 8.89
CA ALA A 39 4.30 23.59 7.84
C ALA A 39 5.34 22.71 7.14
N ASN A 40 6.45 23.31 6.67
CA ASN A 40 7.53 22.59 5.98
C ASN A 40 8.17 21.51 6.87
N ALA A 41 8.26 21.77 8.18
CA ALA A 41 8.75 20.80 9.14
C ALA A 41 7.81 19.59 9.30
N ARG A 42 6.49 19.76 9.10
CA ARG A 42 5.52 18.64 9.17
C ARG A 42 5.66 17.72 7.96
N GLU A 43 5.78 18.28 6.76
CA GLU A 43 5.91 17.51 5.51
C GLU A 43 7.20 16.71 5.49
N SER A 44 8.33 17.35 5.83
CA SER A 44 9.62 16.69 5.93
C SER A 44 9.60 15.57 6.98
N ARG A 45 8.93 15.79 8.13
CA ARG A 45 8.77 14.75 9.16
C ARG A 45 7.90 13.59 8.69
N ALA A 46 6.77 13.87 8.03
CA ALA A 46 5.90 12.83 7.47
C ALA A 46 6.63 12.00 6.40
N ALA A 47 7.39 12.65 5.51
CA ALA A 47 8.20 11.98 4.51
C ALA A 47 9.29 11.09 5.12
N ALA A 48 9.96 11.57 6.18
CA ALA A 48 10.94 10.78 6.93
C ALA A 48 10.31 9.54 7.60
N LEU A 49 9.07 9.65 8.11
CA LEU A 49 8.33 8.51 8.66
C LEU A 49 8.00 7.48 7.58
N VAL A 50 7.46 7.91 6.43
CA VAL A 50 7.15 7.03 5.30
C VAL A 50 8.41 6.33 4.79
N GLN A 51 9.51 7.06 4.62
CA GLN A 51 10.81 6.51 4.26
C GLN A 51 11.29 5.48 5.30
N GLY A 52 11.13 5.79 6.60
CA GLY A 52 11.43 4.88 7.69
C GLY A 52 10.63 3.57 7.62
N TRP A 53 9.31 3.65 7.42
CA TRP A 53 8.43 2.48 7.30
C TRP A 53 8.80 1.61 6.09
N LEU A 54 9.05 2.23 4.94
CA LEU A 54 9.47 1.50 3.73
C LEU A 54 10.84 0.83 3.92
N ASN A 55 11.80 1.51 4.56
CA ASN A 55 13.09 0.92 4.88
C ASN A 55 12.96 -0.25 5.86
N ILE A 56 12.10 -0.15 6.87
CA ILE A 56 11.81 -1.27 7.78
C ILE A 56 11.22 -2.47 7.01
N ALA A 57 10.24 -2.22 6.14
CA ALA A 57 9.65 -3.28 5.31
C ALA A 57 10.69 -3.97 4.43
N LYS A 58 11.57 -3.19 3.78
CA LYS A 58 12.69 -3.72 2.98
C LYS A 58 13.68 -4.54 3.82
N GLN A 59 14.10 -4.03 4.97
CA GLN A 59 15.04 -4.75 5.84
C GLN A 59 14.43 -6.06 6.37
N ARG A 60 13.12 -6.08 6.65
CA ARG A 60 12.41 -7.33 6.97
C ARG A 60 12.40 -8.30 5.79
N ALA A 61 12.18 -7.84 4.55
CA ALA A 61 12.26 -8.69 3.38
C ALA A 61 13.65 -9.32 3.19
N LEU A 62 14.71 -8.52 3.37
CA LEU A 62 16.10 -8.98 3.29
C LEU A 62 16.45 -9.96 4.42
N ARG A 63 15.99 -9.71 5.64
CA ARG A 63 16.30 -10.54 6.80
C ARG A 63 15.53 -11.87 6.77
N ASP A 64 14.23 -11.82 6.51
CA ASP A 64 13.33 -12.98 6.62
C ASP A 64 13.30 -13.81 5.33
N GLN A 65 13.97 -13.34 4.28
CA GLN A 65 14.02 -13.99 2.95
C GLN A 65 12.63 -14.28 2.37
N ALA A 66 11.64 -13.45 2.72
CA ALA A 66 10.28 -13.51 2.22
C ALA A 66 9.81 -12.12 1.80
N PRO A 67 8.95 -11.97 0.79
CA PRO A 67 8.37 -10.69 0.42
C PRO A 67 7.65 -9.99 1.58
N ARG A 68 8.02 -8.72 1.79
CA ARG A 68 7.44 -7.83 2.81
C ARG A 68 7.18 -6.46 2.20
N GLY A 69 6.23 -5.71 2.74
CA GLY A 69 5.87 -4.43 2.15
C GLY A 69 5.16 -3.48 3.07
N LEU A 70 4.65 -2.42 2.46
CA LEU A 70 3.81 -1.41 3.08
C LEU A 70 2.57 -1.23 2.21
N ARG A 71 1.39 -1.36 2.80
CA ARG A 71 0.11 -1.01 2.21
C ARG A 71 -0.24 0.42 2.59
N LEU A 72 -0.66 1.19 1.59
CA LEU A 72 -1.08 2.58 1.70
C LEU A 72 -2.61 2.63 1.55
N TRP A 73 -3.34 2.88 2.64
CA TRP A 73 -4.81 2.87 2.64
C TRP A 73 -5.37 4.26 2.36
N PHE A 74 -6.34 4.36 1.45
CA PHE A 74 -7.15 5.57 1.23
C PHE A 74 -8.62 5.23 1.44
N ARG A 75 -9.38 6.15 2.04
CA ARG A 75 -10.76 5.90 2.49
C ARG A 75 -11.83 6.23 1.46
N ASP A 76 -11.49 6.99 0.43
CA ASP A 76 -12.43 7.50 -0.55
C ASP A 76 -11.73 7.85 -1.88
N ASN A 77 -12.51 8.34 -2.84
CA ASN A 77 -12.04 8.75 -4.17
C ASN A 77 -11.10 9.97 -4.17
N THR A 78 -10.69 10.51 -3.01
CA THR A 78 -9.68 11.57 -2.96
C THR A 78 -8.27 11.03 -3.21
N PHE A 79 -8.07 9.70 -3.12
CA PHE A 79 -6.76 9.06 -3.28
C PHE A 79 -5.71 9.60 -2.28
N GLN A 80 -6.17 10.01 -1.10
CA GLN A 80 -5.35 10.51 -0.01
C GLN A 80 -5.12 9.40 1.03
N VAL A 81 -3.86 9.13 1.33
CA VAL A 81 -3.45 8.12 2.31
C VAL A 81 -3.04 8.81 3.60
N THR A 82 -3.65 8.39 4.70
CA THR A 82 -3.31 8.83 6.07
C THR A 82 -2.88 7.67 6.96
N GLU A 83 -3.17 6.44 6.53
CA GLU A 83 -2.95 5.21 7.28
C GLU A 83 -2.18 4.22 6.39
N CYS A 84 -1.14 3.61 6.96
CA CYS A 84 -0.35 2.58 6.31
C CYS A 84 -0.35 1.30 7.15
N GLN A 85 0.01 0.17 6.56
CA GLN A 85 0.11 -1.10 7.30
C GLN A 85 1.20 -1.98 6.71
N TYR A 86 1.94 -2.69 7.56
CA TYR A 86 2.95 -3.63 7.06
C TYR A 86 2.30 -4.82 6.35
N LEU A 87 2.96 -5.29 5.29
CA LEU A 87 2.57 -6.49 4.55
C LEU A 87 3.58 -7.62 4.79
N GLU A 88 3.07 -8.84 4.82
CA GLU A 88 3.84 -10.09 4.82
C GLU A 88 3.25 -11.03 3.81
N GLN A 89 4.11 -11.67 3.02
CA GLN A 89 3.71 -12.86 2.29
C GLN A 89 3.65 -14.05 3.24
N PRO A 90 2.47 -14.65 3.45
CA PRO A 90 2.37 -15.90 4.19
C PRO A 90 3.05 -17.04 3.40
N GLU A 91 3.46 -18.11 4.07
CA GLU A 91 4.10 -19.28 3.42
C GLU A 91 3.29 -19.85 2.25
N ASP A 92 3.93 -20.43 1.24
CA ASP A 92 3.21 -21.08 0.13
C ASP A 92 2.25 -22.15 0.66
N PHE A 93 1.01 -22.14 0.17
CA PHE A 93 0.04 -23.16 0.50
C PHE A 93 0.29 -24.38 -0.41
N ASN A 94 0.94 -25.40 0.14
CA ASN A 94 1.37 -26.60 -0.59
C ASN A 94 1.08 -27.92 0.17
N THR A 95 0.55 -27.83 1.39
CA THR A 95 0.37 -28.98 2.28
C THR A 95 -1.00 -28.90 2.94
N ALA A 96 -1.66 -30.05 3.01
CA ALA A 96 -2.74 -30.21 3.96
C ALA A 96 -2.10 -30.18 5.37
N PRO A 97 -2.73 -29.55 6.38
CA PRO A 97 -2.18 -29.46 7.74
C PRO A 97 -1.76 -30.83 8.29
N PRO A 98 -0.87 -30.90 9.30
CA PRO A 98 -0.50 -32.18 9.92
C PRO A 98 -1.74 -33.00 10.29
N GLY A 99 -1.90 -34.18 9.68
CA GLY A 99 -3.08 -35.04 9.84
C GLY A 99 -4.02 -35.10 8.64
N PHE A 100 -3.81 -34.28 7.60
CA PHE A 100 -4.60 -34.32 6.37
C PHE A 100 -3.79 -34.89 5.20
N THR A 101 -4.46 -35.60 4.28
CA THR A 101 -3.83 -36.09 3.05
C THR A 101 -3.54 -34.90 2.14
N ALA A 102 -2.32 -34.77 1.63
CA ALA A 102 -1.98 -33.73 0.66
C ALA A 102 -3.01 -33.72 -0.48
N GLY A 103 -3.71 -32.59 -0.62
CA GLY A 103 -4.72 -32.43 -1.66
C GLY A 103 -4.13 -32.70 -3.04
N ARG A 104 -4.98 -33.10 -3.97
CA ARG A 104 -4.69 -33.17 -5.40
C ARG A 104 -5.51 -32.11 -6.08
N VAL A 105 -4.93 -31.48 -7.09
CA VAL A 105 -5.63 -30.50 -7.93
C VAL A 105 -5.96 -31.12 -9.27
N GLY A 106 -7.18 -30.91 -9.74
CA GLY A 106 -7.65 -31.35 -11.05
C GLY A 106 -8.57 -30.30 -11.67
N SER A 107 -8.68 -30.34 -13.00
CA SER A 107 -9.70 -29.59 -13.72
C SER A 107 -11.03 -30.27 -13.46
N ALA A 108 -11.87 -29.64 -12.66
CA ALA A 108 -13.15 -30.20 -12.27
C ALA A 108 -14.18 -29.07 -12.22
N LEU A 109 -15.38 -29.36 -12.69
CA LEU A 109 -16.55 -28.56 -12.39
C LEU A 109 -17.19 -29.16 -11.13
N PRO A 110 -17.84 -28.34 -10.28
CA PRO A 110 -18.62 -28.85 -9.18
C PRO A 110 -19.61 -29.93 -9.64
N THR A 111 -19.65 -31.06 -8.94
CA THR A 111 -20.65 -32.12 -9.09
C THR A 111 -21.34 -32.28 -7.73
N PRO A 112 -22.67 -32.48 -7.62
CA PRO A 112 -23.63 -33.02 -8.61
C PRO A 112 -24.28 -31.96 -9.53
N PRO A 113 -25.15 -32.34 -10.50
CA PRO A 113 -25.97 -31.38 -11.24
C PRO A 113 -26.75 -30.47 -10.27
N PRO A 114 -26.89 -29.17 -10.59
CA PRO A 114 -26.88 -28.57 -11.92
C PRO A 114 -25.49 -28.14 -12.42
N ALA A 115 -25.39 -27.94 -13.73
CA ALA A 115 -24.19 -27.39 -14.36
C ALA A 115 -23.75 -26.10 -13.66
N PRO A 116 -22.44 -25.82 -13.54
CA PRO A 116 -21.95 -24.60 -12.92
C PRO A 116 -22.52 -23.37 -13.65
N ALA A 117 -22.65 -22.25 -12.94
CA ALA A 117 -23.14 -21.02 -13.54
C ALA A 117 -22.28 -20.58 -14.76
N ALA A 118 -22.87 -19.78 -15.65
CA ALA A 118 -22.20 -19.35 -16.87
C ALA A 118 -20.84 -18.66 -16.58
N GLY A 119 -19.79 -19.04 -17.32
CA GLY A 119 -18.43 -18.47 -17.18
C GLY A 119 -17.39 -19.42 -16.56
N TYR A 120 -17.81 -20.55 -15.99
CA TYR A 120 -16.91 -21.58 -15.49
C TYR A 120 -16.70 -22.70 -16.51
N THR A 121 -15.46 -23.12 -16.69
CA THR A 121 -15.02 -24.14 -17.65
C THR A 121 -13.98 -25.04 -16.99
N LEU A 122 -13.73 -26.22 -17.54
CA LEU A 122 -12.65 -27.10 -17.08
C LEU A 122 -11.24 -26.47 -17.23
N LEU A 123 -11.11 -25.40 -18.02
CA LEU A 123 -9.83 -24.72 -18.23
C LEU A 123 -9.54 -23.65 -17.17
N ASN A 124 -10.57 -22.98 -16.65
CA ASN A 124 -10.38 -21.94 -15.63
C ASN A 124 -10.78 -22.39 -14.23
N THR A 125 -11.50 -23.50 -14.06
CA THR A 125 -11.91 -24.00 -12.75
C THR A 125 -11.06 -25.18 -12.29
N ILE A 126 -10.47 -25.04 -11.10
CA ILE A 126 -9.61 -26.05 -10.47
C ILE A 126 -10.25 -26.50 -9.16
N GLY A 127 -10.48 -27.81 -9.04
CA GLY A 127 -11.00 -28.45 -7.83
C GLY A 127 -9.89 -29.12 -7.03
N PHE A 128 -10.03 -29.12 -5.71
CA PHE A 128 -9.11 -29.73 -4.76
C PHE A 128 -9.75 -30.96 -4.11
N THR A 129 -9.05 -32.11 -4.15
CA THR A 129 -9.54 -33.39 -3.61
C THR A 129 -8.52 -34.14 -2.75
N PRO A 130 -8.94 -34.86 -1.70
CA PRO A 130 -10.25 -34.79 -1.06
C PRO A 130 -10.37 -33.55 -0.16
N ASN A 131 -11.48 -32.80 -0.28
CA ASN A 131 -11.95 -31.74 0.64
C ASN A 131 -10.84 -30.85 1.27
N VAL A 132 -10.07 -30.16 0.44
CA VAL A 132 -9.12 -29.16 0.94
C VAL A 132 -9.89 -27.91 1.35
N ASP A 133 -9.68 -27.47 2.59
CA ASP A 133 -10.27 -26.24 3.11
C ASP A 133 -9.46 -25.02 2.68
N LEU A 134 -9.96 -24.29 1.67
CA LEU A 134 -9.32 -23.08 1.15
C LEU A 134 -9.74 -21.83 1.93
N VAL A 135 -10.81 -21.92 2.72
CA VAL A 135 -11.51 -20.81 3.35
C VAL A 135 -11.39 -20.82 4.88
N ASN A 136 -10.63 -21.76 5.44
CA ASN A 136 -10.39 -21.91 6.87
C ASN A 136 -11.69 -22.12 7.67
N GLY A 137 -12.60 -22.93 7.15
CA GLY A 137 -13.87 -23.31 7.77
C GLY A 137 -14.98 -22.26 7.69
N TYR A 138 -14.71 -21.08 7.11
CA TYR A 138 -15.72 -20.08 6.85
C TYR A 138 -16.60 -20.50 5.66
N ASP A 139 -17.92 -20.45 5.82
CA ASP A 139 -18.85 -20.70 4.72
C ASP A 139 -18.85 -19.49 3.77
N PRO A 140 -18.51 -19.64 2.48
CA PRO A 140 -18.62 -18.54 1.52
C PRO A 140 -20.10 -18.23 1.24
N VAL A 141 -20.68 -17.32 2.03
CA VAL A 141 -22.13 -17.05 2.07
C VAL A 141 -22.65 -16.39 0.78
N THR A 142 -21.82 -15.68 0.00
CA THR A 142 -22.25 -15.00 -1.24
C THR A 142 -21.09 -14.72 -2.20
N ILE A 143 -21.00 -15.48 -3.30
CA ILE A 143 -20.02 -15.32 -4.39
C ILE A 143 -20.75 -14.75 -5.63
N PRO A 144 -20.17 -13.76 -6.36
CA PRO A 144 -18.84 -13.81 -6.98
C PRO A 144 -17.78 -12.84 -6.46
N ASN A 145 -18.09 -12.00 -5.49
CA ASN A 145 -17.28 -10.80 -5.28
C ASN A 145 -16.33 -10.91 -4.09
N TYR A 146 -15.21 -10.18 -4.21
CA TYR A 146 -14.21 -9.85 -3.19
C TYR A 146 -14.79 -9.25 -1.87
N ASN A 147 -16.10 -9.25 -1.69
CA ASN A 147 -16.84 -8.45 -0.72
C ASN A 147 -17.29 -9.26 0.51
N ASP A 148 -16.98 -10.56 0.59
CA ASP A 148 -17.22 -11.31 1.83
C ASP A 148 -16.26 -10.77 2.93
N PRO A 149 -16.78 -10.27 4.06
CA PRO A 149 -15.96 -9.68 5.12
C PRO A 149 -14.97 -10.66 5.75
N ASN A 150 -15.19 -11.97 5.54
CA ASN A 150 -14.34 -13.04 6.05
C ASN A 150 -13.21 -13.43 5.09
N VAL A 151 -13.14 -12.87 3.87
CA VAL A 151 -12.06 -13.18 2.90
C VAL A 151 -10.68 -13.01 3.53
N LYS A 152 -10.52 -12.00 4.40
CA LYS A 152 -9.27 -11.75 5.12
C LYS A 152 -8.79 -12.93 5.99
N TYR A 153 -9.69 -13.82 6.40
CA TYR A 153 -9.41 -15.01 7.21
C TYR A 153 -9.22 -16.28 6.39
N TRP A 154 -9.49 -16.26 5.07
CA TRP A 154 -9.34 -17.43 4.21
C TRP A 154 -7.86 -17.81 4.05
N SER A 155 -7.59 -19.12 4.01
CA SER A 155 -6.26 -19.65 3.75
C SER A 155 -5.75 -19.18 2.39
N ILE A 156 -6.62 -19.21 1.38
CA ILE A 156 -6.36 -18.74 0.01
C ILE A 156 -7.35 -17.62 -0.32
N GLN A 157 -6.87 -16.57 -0.96
CA GLN A 157 -7.65 -15.40 -1.33
C GLN A 157 -7.54 -15.14 -2.84
N PRO A 158 -8.56 -14.54 -3.46
CA PRO A 158 -8.41 -13.97 -4.78
C PRO A 158 -7.23 -12.97 -4.80
N GLY A 159 -6.33 -13.09 -5.77
CA GLY A 159 -5.04 -12.39 -5.80
C GLY A 159 -3.83 -13.30 -5.59
N ASP A 160 -4.02 -14.47 -4.98
CA ASP A 160 -2.99 -15.51 -4.85
C ASP A 160 -2.68 -16.14 -6.23
N TYR A 161 -1.57 -16.88 -6.34
CA TYR A 161 -1.15 -17.50 -7.59
C TYR A 161 -1.04 -19.02 -7.48
N LEU A 162 -1.65 -19.75 -8.41
CA LEU A 162 -1.48 -21.20 -8.54
C LEU A 162 -0.31 -21.53 -9.45
N GLU A 163 0.63 -22.35 -8.99
CA GLU A 163 1.63 -23.01 -9.82
C GLU A 163 1.38 -24.52 -9.87
N LEU A 164 1.44 -25.10 -11.07
CA LEU A 164 1.24 -26.52 -11.31
C LEU A 164 2.54 -27.19 -11.76
N ARG A 165 2.83 -28.37 -11.19
CA ARG A 165 3.91 -29.29 -11.57
C ARG A 165 5.31 -28.68 -11.63
N GLY A 166 5.57 -27.62 -10.86
CA GLY A 166 6.86 -26.92 -10.89
C GLY A 166 7.23 -26.35 -12.26
N SER A 167 6.23 -26.10 -13.12
CA SER A 167 6.46 -25.63 -14.49
C SER A 167 6.95 -24.18 -14.56
N GLY A 168 6.92 -23.44 -13.44
CA GLY A 168 7.14 -21.99 -13.42
C GLY A 168 5.98 -21.17 -13.98
N LEU A 169 4.97 -21.81 -14.59
CA LEU A 169 3.77 -21.12 -15.05
C LEU A 169 2.81 -20.89 -13.89
N VAL A 170 2.71 -19.63 -13.47
CA VAL A 170 1.78 -19.18 -12.44
C VAL A 170 0.48 -18.66 -13.05
N ARG A 171 -0.63 -18.87 -12.34
CA ARG A 171 -1.97 -18.44 -12.74
C ARG A 171 -2.59 -17.62 -11.61
N LEU A 172 -3.12 -16.44 -11.90
CA LEU A 172 -3.77 -15.61 -10.90
C LEU A 172 -5.08 -16.26 -10.48
N ILE A 173 -5.29 -16.46 -9.18
CA ILE A 173 -6.57 -16.88 -8.62
C ILE A 173 -7.48 -15.66 -8.61
N THR A 174 -8.52 -15.68 -9.42
CA THR A 174 -9.49 -14.58 -9.51
C THR A 174 -10.69 -14.77 -8.59
N GLN A 175 -10.92 -16.01 -8.14
CA GLN A 175 -12.04 -16.36 -7.27
C GLN A 175 -11.71 -17.62 -6.48
N VAL A 176 -12.17 -17.68 -5.23
CA VAL A 176 -12.13 -18.87 -4.36
C VAL A 176 -13.57 -19.21 -4.03
N GLY A 177 -13.95 -20.46 -4.22
CA GLY A 177 -15.33 -20.91 -4.21
C GLY A 177 -15.98 -20.79 -5.59
N VAL A 178 -16.65 -21.83 -6.07
CA VAL A 178 -17.41 -21.82 -7.33
C VAL A 178 -18.86 -22.23 -7.07
N PRO A 179 -19.87 -21.43 -7.48
CA PRO A 179 -21.26 -21.80 -7.33
C PRO A 179 -21.69 -22.85 -8.38
N ASP A 180 -22.56 -23.79 -7.98
CA ASP A 180 -23.34 -24.59 -8.93
C ASP A 180 -24.46 -23.76 -9.58
N GLY A 181 -25.27 -24.39 -10.43
CA GLY A 181 -26.43 -23.74 -11.04
C GLY A 181 -27.57 -23.40 -10.08
N ASN A 182 -27.53 -23.88 -8.83
CA ASN A 182 -28.47 -23.53 -7.77
C ASN A 182 -27.93 -22.41 -6.86
N GLY A 183 -26.69 -21.97 -7.06
CA GLY A 183 -26.01 -20.99 -6.21
C GLY A 183 -25.29 -21.58 -4.99
N THR A 184 -25.27 -22.90 -4.81
CA THR A 184 -24.48 -23.55 -3.75
C THR A 184 -23.00 -23.37 -4.03
N VAL A 185 -22.26 -22.76 -3.12
CA VAL A 185 -20.84 -22.48 -3.31
C VAL A 185 -19.97 -23.63 -2.81
N TYR A 186 -19.09 -24.12 -3.67
CA TYR A 186 -18.11 -25.14 -3.32
C TYR A 186 -16.77 -24.49 -2.99
N SER A 187 -16.45 -24.38 -1.70
CA SER A 187 -15.25 -23.71 -1.18
C SER A 187 -13.92 -24.38 -1.55
N ASN A 188 -13.94 -25.63 -1.99
CA ASN A 188 -12.76 -26.38 -2.43
C ASN A 188 -12.44 -26.21 -3.93
N TYR A 189 -12.95 -25.15 -4.57
CA TYR A 189 -12.67 -24.80 -5.96
C TYR A 189 -12.11 -23.39 -6.06
N ILE A 190 -11.30 -23.15 -7.09
CA ILE A 190 -10.82 -21.81 -7.46
C ILE A 190 -11.04 -21.56 -8.95
N VAL A 191 -11.06 -20.28 -9.31
CA VAL A 191 -11.03 -19.84 -10.70
C VAL A 191 -9.70 -19.15 -10.96
N VAL A 192 -9.07 -19.48 -12.09
CA VAL A 192 -7.76 -18.95 -12.46
C VAL A 192 -7.78 -18.19 -13.78
N SER A 193 -6.90 -17.19 -13.89
CA SER A 193 -6.66 -16.39 -15.09
C SER A 193 -5.16 -16.22 -15.37
N PRO A 194 -4.70 -16.37 -16.63
CA PRO A 194 -5.48 -16.86 -17.78
C PRO A 194 -5.92 -18.32 -17.60
N PRO A 195 -6.90 -18.85 -18.36
CA PRO A 195 -7.29 -20.26 -18.29
C PRO A 195 -6.16 -21.22 -18.67
N LEU A 196 -6.14 -22.42 -18.12
CA LEU A 196 -5.20 -23.48 -18.51
C LEU A 196 -5.25 -23.76 -20.02
N PRO A 197 -4.12 -24.12 -20.65
CA PRO A 197 -4.11 -24.43 -22.08
C PRO A 197 -4.80 -25.76 -22.38
N VAL A 198 -4.79 -26.70 -21.43
CA VAL A 198 -5.39 -28.03 -21.51
C VAL A 198 -5.94 -28.39 -20.12
N PRO A 199 -7.09 -29.08 -20.01
CA PRO A 199 -7.59 -29.54 -18.72
C PRO A 199 -6.66 -30.57 -18.07
N LEU A 200 -6.60 -30.58 -16.74
CA LEU A 200 -5.93 -31.63 -15.97
C LEU A 200 -6.83 -32.86 -15.90
N SER A 201 -6.64 -33.81 -16.82
CA SER A 201 -7.38 -35.09 -16.86
C SER A 201 -7.06 -36.03 -15.70
N THR A 202 -5.95 -35.82 -15.01
CA THR A 202 -5.53 -36.60 -13.84
C THR A 202 -5.10 -35.65 -12.73
N ALA A 203 -5.77 -35.77 -11.57
CA ALA A 203 -5.50 -34.92 -10.42
C ALA A 203 -4.06 -35.12 -9.93
N THR A 204 -3.32 -34.03 -9.75
CA THR A 204 -1.90 -34.04 -9.39
C THR A 204 -1.68 -33.49 -7.98
N PRO A 205 -0.82 -34.11 -7.16
CA PRO A 205 -0.41 -33.53 -5.88
C PRO A 205 0.67 -32.46 -6.05
N SER A 206 1.24 -32.32 -7.25
CA SER A 206 2.32 -31.36 -7.51
C SER A 206 1.73 -30.00 -7.88
N TYR A 207 1.43 -29.23 -6.86
CA TYR A 207 1.03 -27.83 -6.98
C TYR A 207 1.57 -27.03 -5.79
N ARG A 208 1.59 -25.71 -5.93
CA ARG A 208 1.69 -24.79 -4.80
C ARG A 208 0.86 -23.56 -5.08
N ILE A 209 0.34 -22.94 -4.05
CA ILE A 209 -0.31 -21.64 -4.13
C ILE A 209 0.57 -20.62 -3.45
N VAL A 210 1.13 -19.73 -4.25
CA VAL A 210 1.93 -18.60 -3.80
C VAL A 210 0.97 -17.53 -3.32
N ARG A 211 0.89 -17.35 -2.01
CA ARG A 211 -0.05 -16.39 -1.40
C ARG A 211 0.40 -14.96 -1.65
N ALA A 212 -0.50 -14.05 -1.95
CA ALA A 212 -0.19 -12.63 -2.08
C ALA A 212 0.18 -12.05 -0.71
N PRO A 213 1.01 -10.99 -0.66
CA PRO A 213 1.28 -10.25 0.57
C PRO A 213 -0.03 -9.74 1.22
N ARG A 214 -0.18 -9.98 2.52
CA ARG A 214 -1.36 -9.59 3.31
C ARG A 214 -0.96 -8.65 4.45
N PRO A 215 -1.86 -7.77 4.89
CA PRO A 215 -1.58 -6.92 6.04
C PRO A 215 -1.34 -7.72 7.32
N VAL A 216 -0.35 -7.30 8.11
CA VAL A 216 0.02 -7.93 9.38
C VAL A 216 -0.30 -7.01 10.53
N GLY A 217 -0.85 -7.60 11.59
CA GLY A 217 -1.28 -6.88 12.79
C GLY A 217 -2.55 -6.07 12.55
N GLU A 218 -3.19 -5.65 13.64
CA GLU A 218 -4.37 -4.78 13.58
C GLU A 218 -4.01 -3.29 13.64
N GLU A 219 -2.78 -2.99 14.08
CA GLU A 219 -2.31 -1.62 14.23
C GLU A 219 -1.93 -1.00 12.88
N THR A 220 -2.54 0.14 12.57
CA THR A 220 -2.16 0.96 11.42
C THR A 220 -1.12 2.00 11.81
N LEU A 221 -0.16 2.20 10.90
CA LEU A 221 0.83 3.27 10.99
C LEU A 221 0.17 4.56 10.53
N LYS A 222 0.02 5.52 11.44
CA LYS A 222 -0.65 6.79 11.14
C LYS A 222 0.37 7.86 10.78
N LEU A 223 0.09 8.60 9.71
CA LEU A 223 0.82 9.82 9.41
C LEU A 223 0.57 10.87 10.49
N PRO A 224 1.49 11.84 10.69
CA PRO A 224 1.24 13.00 11.52
C PRO A 224 -0.08 13.69 11.16
N ALA A 225 -0.74 14.30 12.14
CA ALA A 225 -1.96 15.05 11.90
C ALA A 225 -1.75 16.10 10.80
N GLU A 226 -2.76 16.25 9.94
CA GLU A 226 -2.74 17.17 8.79
C GLU A 226 -1.61 16.87 7.79
N THR A 227 -1.21 15.61 7.65
CA THR A 227 -0.32 15.18 6.58
C THR A 227 -0.93 13.99 5.84
N MET A 228 -0.62 13.87 4.56
CA MET A 228 -1.17 12.83 3.69
C MET A 228 -0.18 12.45 2.59
N ILE A 229 -0.33 11.26 2.03
CA ILE A 229 0.26 10.90 0.73
C ILE A 229 -0.83 11.07 -0.33
N ASP A 230 -0.55 11.89 -1.32
CA ASP A 230 -1.39 12.14 -2.47
C ASP A 230 -1.00 11.19 -3.62
N LEU A 231 -1.91 10.28 -3.96
CA LEU A 231 -1.70 9.28 -4.99
C LEU A 231 -2.16 9.76 -6.38
N ALA A 232 -2.95 10.84 -6.47
CA ALA A 232 -3.53 11.33 -7.72
C ALA A 232 -2.54 12.17 -8.54
N THR A 233 -1.68 12.97 -7.88
CA THR A 233 -0.73 13.88 -8.57
C THR A 233 0.16 13.14 -9.57
N ASN A 234 0.55 11.90 -9.27
CA ASN A 234 1.41 11.08 -10.12
C ASN A 234 0.89 10.87 -11.56
N ALA A 235 -0.42 10.69 -11.72
CA ALA A 235 -1.03 10.51 -13.04
C ALA A 235 -0.91 11.77 -13.91
N ALA A 236 -0.98 12.96 -13.29
CA ALA A 236 -0.87 14.23 -14.01
C ALA A 236 0.54 14.47 -14.60
N PHE A 237 1.56 13.83 -14.04
CA PHE A 237 2.96 13.93 -14.50
C PHE A 237 3.45 12.68 -15.25
N GLY A 238 2.54 11.81 -15.70
CA GLY A 238 2.89 10.65 -16.52
C GLY A 238 3.70 9.57 -15.80
N ASN A 239 3.71 9.55 -14.46
CA ASN A 239 4.27 8.46 -13.68
C ASN A 239 3.16 7.81 -12.84
N PRO A 240 2.21 7.08 -13.46
CA PRO A 240 1.12 6.47 -12.72
C PRO A 240 1.65 5.49 -11.67
N LEU A 241 1.00 5.47 -10.52
CA LEU A 241 1.32 4.50 -9.48
C LEU A 241 1.05 3.06 -9.94
N PRO A 242 1.65 2.06 -9.27
CA PRO A 242 1.29 0.67 -9.49
C PRO A 242 -0.20 0.41 -9.24
N MET A 243 -0.65 -0.80 -9.56
CA MET A 243 -2.08 -1.15 -9.55
C MET A 243 -2.78 -0.70 -8.26
N VAL A 244 -3.70 0.25 -8.40
CA VAL A 244 -4.55 0.73 -7.32
C VAL A 244 -5.74 -0.20 -7.19
N ILE A 245 -5.94 -0.77 -6.00
CA ILE A 245 -7.09 -1.64 -5.74
C ILE A 245 -8.14 -0.80 -5.05
N THR A 246 -9.26 -0.55 -5.73
CA THR A 246 -10.40 0.21 -5.23
C THR A 246 -11.59 -0.70 -4.98
N ASP A 247 -12.26 -0.52 -3.85
CA ASP A 247 -13.64 -0.93 -3.65
C ASP A 247 -14.55 0.03 -4.42
N ALA A 248 -15.22 -0.47 -5.44
CA ALA A 248 -16.10 0.33 -6.29
C ALA A 248 -17.29 0.94 -5.54
N ALA A 249 -17.71 0.36 -4.41
CA ALA A 249 -18.86 0.86 -3.64
C ALA A 249 -18.49 2.08 -2.79
N THR A 250 -17.30 2.07 -2.18
CA THR A 250 -16.88 3.11 -1.23
C THR A 250 -15.89 4.11 -1.84
N GLY A 251 -15.23 3.74 -2.93
CA GLY A 251 -14.06 4.46 -3.43
C GLY A 251 -12.83 4.30 -2.54
N ALA A 252 -12.94 3.57 -1.42
CA ALA A 252 -11.80 3.23 -0.59
C ALA A 252 -10.91 2.23 -1.31
N GLY A 253 -9.66 2.14 -0.90
CA GLY A 253 -8.74 1.21 -1.52
C GLY A 253 -7.34 1.30 -0.96
N TYR A 254 -6.42 0.69 -1.69
CA TYR A 254 -5.02 0.70 -1.30
C TYR A 254 -4.05 0.57 -2.47
N VAL A 255 -2.81 0.94 -2.19
CA VAL A 255 -1.63 0.68 -3.03
C VAL A 255 -0.61 -0.07 -2.18
N ASP A 256 -0.03 -1.13 -2.74
CA ASP A 256 0.98 -1.93 -2.06
C ASP A 256 2.37 -1.59 -2.58
N VAL A 257 3.34 -1.39 -1.69
CA VAL A 257 4.77 -1.35 -2.02
C VAL A 257 5.43 -2.57 -1.40
N VAL A 258 5.75 -3.57 -2.22
CA VAL A 258 6.27 -4.88 -1.78
C VAL A 258 7.71 -5.03 -2.24
N PHE A 259 8.59 -5.35 -1.30
CA PHE A 259 9.99 -5.67 -1.52
C PHE A 259 10.19 -7.19 -1.56
N ALA A 260 10.98 -7.65 -2.53
CA ALA A 260 11.47 -9.01 -2.61
C ALA A 260 12.65 -9.25 -1.65
N PRO A 261 13.03 -10.51 -1.39
CA PRO A 261 14.24 -10.87 -0.63
C PRO A 261 15.54 -10.30 -1.23
N SER A 262 15.56 -9.93 -2.51
CA SER A 262 16.68 -9.24 -3.15
C SER A 262 16.75 -7.74 -2.85
N GLY A 263 15.72 -7.19 -2.20
CA GLY A 263 15.55 -5.76 -1.95
C GLY A 263 14.88 -5.00 -3.09
N ALA A 264 14.67 -5.59 -4.26
CA ALA A 264 13.92 -4.98 -5.37
C ALA A 264 12.42 -4.89 -5.05
N VAL A 265 11.70 -3.95 -5.69
CA VAL A 265 10.25 -3.84 -5.59
C VAL A 265 9.59 -4.81 -6.57
N ILE A 266 8.65 -5.59 -6.07
CA ILE A 266 7.86 -6.59 -6.84
C ILE A 266 6.35 -6.32 -6.78
N THR A 267 5.96 -5.08 -6.45
CA THR A 267 4.58 -4.64 -6.53
C THR A 267 3.98 -4.91 -7.91
N ARG A 268 2.73 -5.37 -7.94
CA ARG A 268 2.01 -5.61 -9.18
C ARG A 268 1.73 -4.31 -9.94
N GLY A 269 2.02 -4.31 -11.24
CA GLY A 269 1.73 -3.17 -12.12
C GLY A 269 2.76 -2.05 -12.06
N VAL A 270 3.94 -2.27 -11.46
CA VAL A 270 5.06 -1.33 -11.58
C VAL A 270 5.48 -1.26 -13.05
N ALA A 271 5.23 -0.12 -13.69
CA ALA A 271 5.59 0.13 -15.09
C ALA A 271 6.76 1.10 -15.24
N THR A 272 7.11 1.82 -14.19
CA THR A 272 8.17 2.84 -14.16
C THR A 272 9.35 2.37 -13.31
N PRO A 273 10.57 2.90 -13.55
CA PRO A 273 11.74 2.54 -12.75
C PRO A 273 11.63 3.01 -11.29
N ASN A 274 10.80 4.02 -11.03
CA ASN A 274 10.65 4.67 -9.73
C ASN A 274 9.17 4.86 -9.39
N ILE A 275 8.78 4.52 -8.16
CA ILE A 275 7.48 4.86 -7.58
C ILE A 275 7.66 6.15 -6.78
N HIS A 276 6.89 7.19 -7.07
CA HIS A 276 6.92 8.44 -6.33
C HIS A 276 5.68 8.58 -5.45
N LEU A 277 5.85 9.02 -4.21
CA LEU A 277 4.78 9.28 -3.26
C LEU A 277 4.84 10.75 -2.86
N TRP A 278 3.79 11.52 -3.18
CA TRP A 278 3.71 12.94 -2.85
C TRP A 278 3.23 13.11 -1.42
N VAL A 279 4.14 13.40 -0.49
CA VAL A 279 3.80 13.69 0.90
C VAL A 279 3.49 15.18 1.03
N ARG A 280 2.31 15.51 1.55
CA ARG A 280 1.77 16.87 1.65
C ARG A 280 1.27 17.19 3.05
N ALA A 281 1.28 18.47 3.40
CA ALA A 281 0.51 19.04 4.48
C ALA A 281 -0.30 20.24 3.94
N PRO A 282 -1.55 20.44 4.38
CA PRO A 282 -2.28 21.65 4.05
C PRO A 282 -1.53 22.89 4.52
N ASP A 283 -1.56 23.94 3.70
CA ASP A 283 -1.05 25.26 4.06
C ASP A 283 -1.87 25.79 5.26
N PRO A 284 -1.23 26.21 6.37
CA PRO A 284 -1.92 26.85 7.50
C PRO A 284 -2.79 28.05 7.11
N VAL A 285 -2.46 28.76 6.02
CA VAL A 285 -3.21 29.93 5.54
C VAL A 285 -4.46 29.50 4.78
N THR A 286 -4.38 28.41 4.02
CA THR A 286 -5.50 27.85 3.25
C THR A 286 -5.70 26.36 3.57
N PRO A 287 -6.15 26.01 4.79
CA PRO A 287 -6.24 24.60 5.21
C PRO A 287 -7.26 23.80 4.39
N ALA A 288 -8.21 24.47 3.74
CA ALA A 288 -9.14 23.86 2.79
C ALA A 288 -8.46 23.42 1.48
N ASN A 289 -7.34 24.04 1.11
CA ASN A 289 -6.53 23.64 -0.04
C ASN A 289 -5.38 22.75 0.42
N VAL A 290 -5.66 21.46 0.47
CA VAL A 290 -4.70 20.41 0.85
C VAL A 290 -3.47 20.31 -0.08
N PHE A 291 -3.49 21.00 -1.23
CA PHE A 291 -2.40 21.02 -2.21
C PHE A 291 -1.56 22.30 -2.18
N ALA A 292 -1.86 23.26 -1.29
CA ALA A 292 -1.17 24.55 -1.24
C ALA A 292 0.23 24.51 -0.59
N GLY A 293 0.55 23.48 0.20
CA GLY A 293 1.88 23.32 0.83
C GLY A 293 2.97 22.86 -0.14
N ASP A 294 4.23 22.92 0.31
CA ASP A 294 5.41 22.49 -0.45
C ASP A 294 5.61 20.97 -0.30
N PRO A 295 5.20 20.13 -1.27
CA PRO A 295 5.23 18.70 -1.06
C PRO A 295 6.67 18.18 -0.92
N THR A 296 6.82 17.02 -0.30
CA THR A 296 8.06 16.23 -0.33
C THR A 296 7.79 14.93 -1.10
N ILE A 297 8.65 14.61 -2.08
CA ILE A 297 8.52 13.40 -2.88
C ILE A 297 9.33 12.27 -2.25
N VAL A 298 8.66 11.25 -1.73
CA VAL A 298 9.31 9.99 -1.32
C VAL A 298 9.37 9.07 -2.54
N SER A 299 10.57 8.73 -2.97
CA SER A 299 10.80 7.93 -4.18
C SER A 299 11.39 6.57 -3.85
N ILE A 300 10.81 5.53 -4.44
CA ILE A 300 11.25 4.13 -4.31
C ILE A 300 11.76 3.65 -5.67
N PHE A 301 13.04 3.28 -5.74
CA PHE A 301 13.67 2.78 -6.95
C PHE A 301 13.37 1.29 -7.12
N ALA A 302 12.60 0.91 -8.15
CA ALA A 302 12.05 -0.43 -8.29
C ALA A 302 13.12 -1.53 -8.35
N ARG A 303 14.27 -1.27 -8.98
CA ARG A 303 15.34 -2.27 -9.12
C ARG A 303 16.13 -2.54 -7.83
N THR A 304 16.35 -1.51 -7.02
CA THR A 304 17.23 -1.58 -5.83
C THR A 304 16.46 -1.55 -4.52
N GLY A 305 15.18 -1.18 -4.59
CA GLY A 305 14.36 -0.76 -3.44
C GLY A 305 15.00 0.36 -2.63
N PHE A 306 15.87 1.19 -3.22
CA PHE A 306 16.35 2.37 -2.53
C PHE A 306 15.19 3.33 -2.28
N VAL A 307 15.14 3.94 -1.09
CA VAL A 307 14.08 4.88 -0.70
C VAL A 307 14.72 6.19 -0.30
N GLY A 308 14.35 7.27 -0.98
CA GLY A 308 14.85 8.63 -0.72
C GLY A 308 13.72 9.65 -0.69
N ALA A 309 13.92 10.75 0.02
CA ALA A 309 13.01 11.90 0.05
C ALA A 309 13.66 13.09 -0.66
N TYR A 310 12.91 13.75 -1.54
CA TYR A 310 13.39 14.83 -2.40
C TYR A 310 12.40 15.99 -2.42
N ALA A 311 12.91 17.21 -2.56
CA ALA A 311 12.06 18.35 -2.88
C ALA A 311 11.61 18.26 -4.35
N PRO A 312 10.36 18.60 -4.67
CA PRO A 312 9.89 18.75 -6.05
C PRO A 312 10.63 19.92 -6.71
N VAL A 313 10.80 19.85 -8.04
CA VAL A 313 11.21 21.04 -8.79
C VAL A 313 10.04 22.04 -8.81
N PRO A 314 10.29 23.35 -8.56
CA PRO A 314 9.23 24.35 -8.54
C PRO A 314 8.42 24.37 -9.85
N PRO A 315 7.08 24.53 -9.77
CA PRO A 315 6.18 24.44 -10.92
C PRO A 315 6.35 25.58 -11.94
N SER A 316 7.14 26.62 -11.63
CA SER A 316 7.35 27.80 -12.50
C SER A 316 8.02 27.51 -13.84
N SER A 317 8.43 26.26 -14.10
CA SER A 317 9.27 25.90 -15.25
C SER A 317 8.62 24.95 -16.26
N ASN A 318 7.35 24.54 -16.09
CA ASN A 318 6.79 23.36 -16.79
C ASN A 318 7.69 22.11 -16.68
N ALA A 319 8.65 22.10 -15.75
CA ALA A 319 9.59 21.01 -15.62
C ALA A 319 8.89 19.84 -14.94
N ASN A 320 9.29 18.65 -15.36
CA ASN A 320 8.93 17.43 -14.68
C ASN A 320 9.39 17.53 -13.21
N PRO A 321 8.49 17.39 -12.21
CA PRO A 321 8.85 17.53 -10.80
C PRO A 321 9.85 16.46 -10.32
N TYR A 322 10.05 15.40 -11.10
CA TYR A 322 10.93 14.26 -10.79
C TYR A 322 12.37 14.43 -11.32
N VAL A 323 12.76 15.59 -11.87
CA VAL A 323 14.09 15.79 -12.47
C VAL A 323 15.25 15.52 -11.50
N LEU A 324 15.07 15.78 -10.20
CA LEU A 324 16.10 15.51 -9.20
C LEU A 324 16.23 14.02 -8.81
N VAL A 325 15.30 13.18 -9.25
CA VAL A 325 15.17 11.78 -8.83
C VAL A 325 15.50 10.78 -9.94
N ASN A 326 15.28 11.18 -11.20
CA ASN A 326 15.46 10.32 -12.38
C ASN A 326 16.92 10.15 -12.80
#